data_AF-A0A3N2NQG7-F1
#
_entry.id   AF-A0A3N2NQG7-F1
#
_cell.length_a   1.000
_cell.length_b   1.000
_cell.length_c   1.000
_cell.angle_alpha   90.00
_cell.angle_beta   90.00
_cell.angle_gamma   90.00
#
_symmetry.space_group_name_H-M   'P 1'
#
loop_
_entity.id
_entity.type
_entity.pdbx_description
1 polymer ?
#
loop_
_entity_poly.entity_id
_entity_poly.type
_entity_poly.pdbx_seq_one_letter_code
_entity_poly.pdbx_strand_id
1 'polypeptide(L)'
;MTFISENNLAALLGTSSATIKGWAGKGKYKSFKTPLGISGFEMEDLRDIEDVAEMLDSRWSDEFTTRPVRVFNSIELFAGGGGMALGMEKAGFRHVLLNEFDKSACNTLRVNRPEWNIIEGDVRHIDFTPLRGKIDFLSGGFPCQAFSYAGKQGGFNDIRGTMFFELARAVKEIQPKVFMGENVKGLVSHDNGRTFKTICNIIYELGYTLIPPRVLKAIKYQVPQKRERIILIAVRNDLAPIARFEWPSPFSRIMTLKDAFYKSEIYDTDVPESNGASYPLKKQKVLELVPPGGDWRDLPDDVARDYMGGSWYLGGGKTGMARRLSLEEPSLTLTCSPCQKQTERCHPLFTRPLSIREYARIQTFPDNWMFKGTLSDQYKQIGNAVPVNLAWAVGRAIIRMLNEMEKMNPSATSECSEEVLSILNAQKKLVVVKDLRTGTSTIQSRHRQPSLFD
;
A
#
# COMPACT_ATOMS: atom_id res chain seq x y z
N MET A 1 -22.03 11.49 -13.85
CA MET A 1 -22.23 10.61 -15.02
C MET A 1 -21.98 9.19 -14.56
N THR A 2 -22.98 8.34 -14.73
CA THR A 2 -23.13 6.96 -14.25
C THR A 2 -22.56 5.95 -15.24
N PHE A 3 -21.46 6.23 -15.94
CA PHE A 3 -20.91 5.29 -16.93
C PHE A 3 -19.70 4.53 -16.40
N ILE A 4 -19.63 3.22 -16.70
CA ILE A 4 -18.44 2.40 -16.49
C ILE A 4 -18.08 1.63 -17.77
N SER A 5 -16.81 1.75 -18.21
CA SER A 5 -16.33 1.01 -19.38
C SER A 5 -16.23 -0.49 -19.09
N GLU A 6 -16.31 -1.33 -20.12
CA GLU A 6 -16.16 -2.79 -19.98
C GLU A 6 -14.84 -3.17 -19.27
N ASN A 7 -13.75 -2.47 -19.60
CA ASN A 7 -12.43 -2.71 -19.00
C ASN A 7 -12.37 -2.28 -17.53
N ASN A 8 -13.01 -1.16 -17.18
CA ASN A 8 -13.05 -0.68 -15.79
C ASN A 8 -13.96 -1.57 -14.93
N LEU A 9 -15.08 -2.05 -15.47
CA LEU A 9 -15.92 -3.03 -14.79
C LEU A 9 -15.17 -4.36 -14.59
N ALA A 10 -14.44 -4.83 -15.61
CA ALA A 10 -13.60 -6.03 -15.49
C ALA A 10 -12.53 -5.85 -14.39
N ALA A 11 -11.90 -4.68 -14.34
CA ALA A 11 -10.93 -4.33 -13.31
C ALA A 11 -11.53 -4.27 -11.90
N LEU A 12 -12.72 -3.66 -11.76
CA LEU A 12 -13.46 -3.56 -10.51
C LEU A 12 -13.79 -4.94 -9.94
N LEU A 13 -14.31 -5.83 -10.78
CA LEU A 13 -14.73 -7.17 -10.38
C LEU A 13 -13.57 -8.18 -10.31
N GLY A 14 -12.37 -7.80 -10.74
CA GLY A 14 -11.22 -8.71 -10.81
C GLY A 14 -11.43 -9.88 -11.79
N THR A 15 -12.19 -9.66 -12.86
CA THR A 15 -12.50 -10.66 -13.90
C THR A 15 -11.86 -10.28 -15.24
N SER A 16 -11.96 -11.17 -16.23
CA SER A 16 -11.41 -10.92 -17.56
C SER A 16 -12.29 -9.96 -18.36
N SER A 17 -11.70 -9.12 -19.23
CA SER A 17 -12.47 -8.29 -20.17
C SER A 17 -13.35 -9.14 -21.10
N ALA A 18 -12.95 -10.39 -21.40
CA ALA A 18 -13.75 -11.32 -22.19
C ALA A 18 -15.05 -11.73 -21.48
N THR A 19 -15.01 -11.90 -20.15
CA THR A 19 -16.19 -12.20 -19.33
C THR A 19 -17.22 -11.07 -19.44
N ILE A 20 -16.78 -9.82 -19.28
CA ILE A 20 -17.65 -8.64 -19.33
C ILE A 20 -18.23 -8.43 -20.74
N LYS A 21 -17.40 -8.58 -21.78
CA LYS A 21 -17.86 -8.56 -23.18
C LYS A 21 -18.89 -9.66 -23.46
N GLY A 22 -18.73 -10.83 -22.84
CA GLY A 22 -19.71 -11.91 -22.91
C GLY A 22 -21.06 -11.54 -22.29
N TRP A 23 -21.09 -10.72 -21.23
CA TRP A 23 -22.34 -10.22 -20.65
C TRP A 23 -23.05 -9.25 -21.60
N ALA A 24 -22.31 -8.33 -22.22
CA ALA A 24 -22.83 -7.42 -23.24
C ALA A 24 -23.40 -8.18 -24.44
N GLY A 25 -22.65 -9.15 -24.98
CA GLY A 25 -23.06 -9.94 -26.15
C GLY A 25 -24.28 -10.84 -25.89
N LYS A 26 -24.45 -11.31 -24.64
CA LYS A 26 -25.63 -12.09 -24.23
C LYS A 26 -26.82 -11.22 -23.82
N GLY A 27 -26.68 -9.89 -23.84
CA GLY A 27 -27.72 -8.96 -23.39
C GLY A 27 -28.04 -9.05 -21.89
N LYS A 28 -27.12 -9.60 -21.07
CA LYS A 28 -27.32 -9.68 -19.60
C LYS A 28 -27.50 -8.28 -19.01
N TYR A 29 -26.68 -7.34 -19.48
CA TYR A 29 -26.78 -5.91 -19.18
C TYR A 29 -26.74 -5.13 -20.48
N LYS A 30 -27.46 -4.01 -20.53
CA LYS A 30 -27.51 -3.15 -21.72
C LYS A 30 -26.17 -2.42 -21.86
N SER A 31 -25.43 -2.77 -22.90
CA SER A 31 -24.18 -2.08 -23.25
C SER A 31 -24.43 -0.98 -24.28
N PHE A 32 -23.60 0.05 -24.27
CA PHE A 32 -23.58 1.09 -25.29
C PHE A 32 -22.16 1.61 -25.51
N LYS A 33 -21.99 2.40 -26.56
CA LYS A 33 -20.72 3.07 -26.87
C LYS A 33 -20.87 4.56 -26.60
N THR A 34 -19.86 5.13 -25.95
CA THR A 34 -19.75 6.59 -25.81
C THR A 34 -19.47 7.23 -27.18
N PRO A 35 -19.62 8.57 -27.34
CA PRO A 35 -19.23 9.28 -28.56
C PRO A 35 -17.76 9.07 -28.95
N LEU A 36 -16.90 8.70 -27.99
CA LEU A 36 -15.49 8.37 -28.19
C LEU A 36 -15.26 6.89 -28.58
N GLY A 37 -16.34 6.13 -28.81
CA GLY A 37 -16.27 4.73 -29.21
C GLY A 37 -15.97 3.74 -28.09
N ILE A 38 -15.97 4.17 -26.82
CA ILE A 38 -15.69 3.33 -25.66
C ILE A 38 -16.96 2.54 -25.30
N SER A 39 -16.89 1.21 -25.34
CA SER A 39 -17.98 0.35 -24.88
C SER A 39 -18.07 0.30 -23.35
N GLY A 40 -19.29 0.29 -22.82
CA GLY A 40 -19.55 0.14 -21.39
C GLY A 40 -21.04 0.07 -21.07
N PHE A 41 -21.36 0.39 -19.82
CA PHE A 41 -22.69 0.23 -19.23
C PHE A 41 -23.06 1.47 -18.41
N GLU A 42 -24.36 1.70 -18.24
CA GLU A 42 -24.87 2.58 -17.20
C GLU A 42 -24.74 1.83 -15.87
N MET A 43 -24.18 2.48 -14.87
CA MET A 43 -23.93 1.90 -13.55
C MET A 43 -25.25 1.56 -12.83
N GLU A 44 -26.32 2.34 -13.07
CA GLU A 44 -27.65 2.05 -12.50
C GLU A 44 -28.21 0.70 -12.99
N ASP A 45 -27.92 0.33 -14.25
CA ASP A 45 -28.32 -0.97 -14.82
C ASP A 45 -27.53 -2.14 -14.18
N LEU A 46 -26.47 -1.84 -13.44
CA LEU A 46 -25.56 -2.80 -12.79
C LEU A 46 -25.70 -2.79 -11.26
N ARG A 47 -26.76 -2.21 -10.70
CA ARG A 47 -26.94 -2.06 -9.24
C ARG A 47 -27.07 -3.40 -8.50
N ASP A 48 -27.36 -4.50 -9.19
CA ASP A 48 -27.33 -5.86 -8.65
C ASP A 48 -25.89 -6.35 -8.36
N ILE A 49 -24.87 -5.64 -8.85
CA ILE A 49 -23.47 -5.90 -8.57
C ILE A 49 -23.03 -5.09 -7.35
N GLU A 50 -22.71 -5.78 -6.24
CA GLU A 50 -22.37 -5.17 -4.95
C GLU A 50 -21.32 -4.05 -5.05
N ASP A 51 -20.20 -4.29 -5.76
CA ASP A 51 -19.15 -3.29 -5.94
C ASP A 51 -19.64 -2.01 -6.67
N VAL A 52 -20.62 -2.14 -7.58
CA VAL A 52 -21.22 -1.02 -8.30
C VAL A 52 -22.23 -0.30 -7.41
N ALA A 53 -23.08 -1.03 -6.69
CA ALA A 53 -24.03 -0.48 -5.73
C ALA A 53 -23.30 0.37 -4.67
N GLU A 54 -22.20 -0.14 -4.10
CA GLU A 54 -21.39 0.61 -3.13
C GLU A 54 -20.81 1.92 -3.72
N MET A 55 -20.49 1.96 -5.02
CA MET A 55 -20.01 3.17 -5.70
C MET A 55 -21.13 4.17 -5.98
N LEU A 56 -22.34 3.70 -6.30
CA LEU A 56 -23.52 4.54 -6.51
C LEU A 56 -24.02 5.15 -5.20
N ASP A 57 -24.08 4.34 -4.14
CA ASP A 57 -24.57 4.73 -2.81
C ASP A 57 -23.45 5.32 -1.92
N SER A 58 -22.34 5.74 -2.53
CA SER A 58 -21.15 6.19 -1.83
C SER A 58 -21.35 7.50 -1.08
N ARG A 59 -20.85 7.56 0.17
CA ARG A 59 -20.74 8.79 0.97
C ARG A 59 -19.39 9.49 0.82
N TRP A 60 -18.63 9.22 -0.25
CA TRP A 60 -17.26 9.72 -0.44
C TRP A 60 -17.13 11.24 -0.20
N SER A 61 -18.07 12.02 -0.75
CA SER A 61 -18.10 13.48 -0.64
C SER A 61 -18.30 13.95 0.80
N ASP A 62 -19.21 13.33 1.54
CA ASP A 62 -19.44 13.64 2.96
C ASP A 62 -18.23 13.25 3.79
N GLU A 63 -17.63 12.11 3.49
CA GLU A 63 -16.42 11.66 4.16
C GLU A 63 -15.24 12.60 3.86
N PHE A 64 -15.21 13.29 2.71
CA PHE A 64 -14.08 14.14 2.26
C PHE A 64 -13.80 15.29 3.22
N THR A 65 -14.85 15.82 3.84
CA THR A 65 -14.77 16.93 4.79
C THR A 65 -14.38 16.48 6.20
N THR A 66 -14.20 15.18 6.44
CA THR A 66 -13.74 14.67 7.74
C THR A 66 -12.44 15.37 8.15
N ARG A 67 -12.47 16.02 9.32
CA ARG A 67 -11.30 16.62 9.97
C ARG A 67 -11.25 16.13 11.41
N PRO A 68 -10.05 16.00 11.99
CA PRO A 68 -9.94 15.55 13.38
C PRO A 68 -10.43 16.67 14.33
N VAL A 69 -11.18 16.32 15.37
CA VAL A 69 -11.72 17.28 16.35
C VAL A 69 -10.66 17.85 17.29
N ARG A 70 -9.49 17.22 17.33
CA ARG A 70 -8.26 17.67 17.99
C ARG A 70 -7.06 17.09 17.25
N VAL A 71 -5.85 17.39 17.70
CA VAL A 71 -4.67 16.71 17.17
C VAL A 71 -4.66 15.25 17.65
N PHE A 72 -4.58 14.31 16.71
CA PHE A 72 -4.38 12.89 17.03
C PHE A 72 -2.93 12.51 16.78
N ASN A 73 -2.24 12.08 17.84
CA ASN A 73 -0.84 11.65 17.74
C ASN A 73 -0.76 10.27 17.09
N SER A 74 0.11 10.13 16.10
CA SER A 74 0.36 8.87 15.42
C SER A 74 1.82 8.46 15.39
N ILE A 75 2.04 7.15 15.28
CA ILE A 75 3.33 6.54 14.96
C ILE A 75 3.16 5.63 13.76
N GLU A 76 4.15 5.63 12.87
CA GLU A 76 4.22 4.68 11.76
C GLU A 76 5.50 3.85 11.81
N LEU A 77 5.35 2.53 11.79
CA LEU A 77 6.45 1.58 11.68
C LEU A 77 6.55 1.06 10.25
N PHE A 78 7.78 0.80 9.79
CA PHE A 78 8.05 0.34 8.43
C PHE A 78 7.56 1.34 7.36
N ALA A 79 7.84 2.62 7.57
CA ALA A 79 7.26 3.72 6.79
C ALA A 79 7.61 3.69 5.28
N GLY A 80 8.69 3.01 4.90
CA GLY A 80 9.16 2.89 3.54
C GLY A 80 9.33 4.25 2.86
N GLY A 81 8.91 4.34 1.60
CA GLY A 81 8.94 5.61 0.85
C GLY A 81 7.91 6.66 1.32
N GLY A 82 7.12 6.37 2.36
CA GLY A 82 6.17 7.30 2.98
C GLY A 82 4.76 7.31 2.41
N GLY A 83 4.36 6.30 1.64
CA GLY A 83 3.02 6.28 1.01
C GLY A 83 1.88 6.23 2.03
N MET A 84 2.00 5.34 3.03
CA MET A 84 1.03 5.24 4.12
C MET A 84 1.12 6.46 5.04
N ALA A 85 2.32 6.83 5.48
CA ALA A 85 2.55 8.00 6.33
C ALA A 85 1.94 9.27 5.74
N LEU A 86 2.19 9.55 4.47
CA LEU A 86 1.64 10.72 3.79
C LEU A 86 0.11 10.66 3.69
N GLY A 87 -0.47 9.48 3.45
CA GLY A 87 -1.92 9.31 3.46
C GLY A 87 -2.54 9.59 4.82
N MET A 88 -1.91 9.11 5.89
CA MET A 88 -2.35 9.35 7.28
C MET A 88 -2.20 10.82 7.69
N GLU A 89 -1.10 11.47 7.30
CA GLU A 89 -0.90 12.91 7.48
C GLU A 89 -2.00 13.70 6.76
N LYS A 90 -2.26 13.39 5.49
CA LYS A 90 -3.34 14.01 4.70
C LYS A 90 -4.73 13.82 5.32
N ALA A 91 -4.93 12.76 6.09
CA ALA A 91 -6.19 12.54 6.79
C ALA A 91 -6.32 13.48 8.01
N GLY A 92 -5.19 13.89 8.59
CA GLY A 92 -5.12 14.82 9.73
C GLY A 92 -4.34 14.28 10.94
N PHE A 93 -3.69 13.12 10.83
CA PHE A 93 -2.85 12.61 11.91
C PHE A 93 -1.53 13.39 12.03
N ARG A 94 -1.08 13.61 13.27
CA ARG A 94 0.24 14.16 13.57
C ARG A 94 1.21 13.03 13.86
N HIS A 95 2.11 12.73 12.93
CA HIS A 95 3.17 11.76 13.18
C HIS A 95 4.18 12.31 14.17
N VAL A 96 4.21 11.75 15.38
CA VAL A 96 5.18 12.13 16.40
C VAL A 96 6.49 11.37 16.22
N LEU A 97 6.44 10.22 15.54
CA LEU A 97 7.58 9.35 15.26
C LEU A 97 7.29 8.44 14.05
N LEU A 98 8.30 8.24 13.20
CA LEU A 98 8.29 7.22 12.17
C LEU A 98 9.55 6.35 12.28
N ASN A 99 9.40 5.05 12.05
CA ASN A 99 10.54 4.12 11.95
C ASN A 99 10.65 3.56 10.54
N GLU A 100 11.89 3.55 10.01
CA GLU A 100 12.24 2.90 8.75
C GLU A 100 13.67 2.36 8.80
N PHE A 101 13.89 1.17 8.23
CA PHE A 101 15.20 0.51 8.25
C PHE A 101 16.09 0.93 7.06
N ASP A 102 15.50 1.11 5.89
CA ASP A 102 16.19 1.43 4.64
C ASP A 102 16.64 2.89 4.63
N LYS A 103 17.95 3.10 4.42
CA LYS A 103 18.57 4.43 4.44
C LYS A 103 18.06 5.33 3.31
N SER A 104 17.83 4.79 2.13
CA SER A 104 17.33 5.55 0.98
C SER A 104 15.89 6.02 1.23
N ALA A 105 15.06 5.14 1.78
CA ALA A 105 13.71 5.46 2.25
C ALA A 105 13.72 6.55 3.36
N CYS A 106 14.57 6.41 4.38
CA CYS A 106 14.70 7.44 5.41
C CYS A 106 15.08 8.82 4.84
N ASN A 107 15.98 8.86 3.86
CA ASN A 107 16.36 10.10 3.19
C ASN A 107 15.22 10.69 2.35
N THR A 108 14.40 9.84 1.72
CA THR A 108 13.13 10.26 1.07
C THR A 108 12.18 10.88 2.09
N LEU A 109 11.99 10.28 3.26
CA LEU A 109 11.10 10.86 4.27
C LEU A 109 11.62 12.23 4.76
N ARG A 110 12.91 12.32 5.12
CA ARG A 110 13.52 13.56 5.64
C ARG A 110 13.46 14.73 4.66
N VAL A 111 13.68 14.48 3.36
CA VAL A 111 13.71 15.56 2.37
C VAL A 111 12.31 16.12 2.11
N ASN A 112 11.27 15.29 2.22
CA ASN A 112 9.89 15.68 1.93
C ASN A 112 9.15 16.22 3.15
N ARG A 113 9.57 15.79 4.35
CA ARG A 113 9.01 16.19 5.65
C ARG A 113 10.13 16.37 6.67
N PRO A 114 10.88 17.50 6.64
CA PRO A 114 11.99 17.75 7.55
C PRO A 114 11.58 17.77 9.04
N GLU A 115 10.32 18.06 9.33
CA GLU A 115 9.71 18.10 10.65
C GLU A 115 9.37 16.71 11.21
N TRP A 116 9.39 15.67 10.39
CA TRP A 116 9.11 14.31 10.83
C TRP A 116 10.29 13.72 11.61
N ASN A 117 9.99 13.20 12.80
CA ASN A 117 10.96 12.49 13.63
C ASN A 117 11.17 11.07 13.10
N ILE A 118 12.24 10.86 12.33
CA ILE A 118 12.53 9.58 11.68
C ILE A 118 13.64 8.83 12.42
N ILE A 119 13.30 7.67 12.98
CA ILE A 119 14.28 6.69 13.46
C ILE A 119 14.69 5.80 12.28
N GLU A 120 15.87 6.07 11.75
CA GLU A 120 16.53 5.19 10.78
C GLU A 120 17.19 4.03 11.50
N GLY A 121 16.52 2.87 11.50
CA GLY A 121 16.99 1.74 12.29
C GLY A 121 16.04 0.57 12.31
N ASP A 122 16.52 -0.51 12.90
CA ASP A 122 15.76 -1.73 13.12
C ASP A 122 14.81 -1.53 14.30
N VAL A 123 13.52 -1.78 14.06
CA VAL A 123 12.45 -1.56 15.03
C VAL A 123 12.69 -2.31 16.36
N ARG A 124 13.40 -3.46 16.32
CA ARG A 124 13.72 -4.29 17.50
C ARG A 124 14.51 -3.54 18.57
N HIS A 125 15.25 -2.53 18.15
CA HIS A 125 16.17 -1.79 19.02
C HIS A 125 15.54 -0.53 19.60
N ILE A 126 14.24 -0.31 19.37
CA ILE A 126 13.51 0.87 19.83
C ILE A 126 12.67 0.50 21.05
N ASP A 127 12.91 1.17 22.17
CA ASP A 127 12.04 1.15 23.34
C ASP A 127 10.95 2.21 23.18
N PHE A 128 9.70 1.78 23.06
CA PHE A 128 8.55 2.67 22.93
C PHE A 128 7.84 2.93 24.26
N THR A 129 8.31 2.35 25.37
CA THR A 129 7.71 2.50 26.70
C THR A 129 7.53 3.96 27.13
N PRO A 130 8.43 4.92 26.81
CA PRO A 130 8.21 6.33 27.14
C PRO A 130 6.92 6.91 26.52
N LEU A 131 6.44 6.38 25.40
CA LEU A 131 5.23 6.87 24.70
C LEU A 131 3.93 6.22 25.19
N ARG A 132 3.99 5.41 26.27
CA ARG A 132 2.82 4.70 26.81
C ARG A 132 1.68 5.67 27.13
N GLY A 133 0.51 5.41 26.54
CA GLY A 133 -0.72 6.18 26.77
C GLY A 133 -0.75 7.57 26.11
N LYS A 134 0.24 7.93 25.29
CA LYS A 134 0.34 9.26 24.65
C LYS A 134 -0.02 9.27 23.15
N ILE A 135 -0.29 8.10 22.59
CA ILE A 135 -0.48 7.89 21.15
C ILE A 135 -1.92 7.46 20.88
N ASP A 136 -2.58 8.14 19.95
CA ASP A 136 -3.94 7.80 19.55
C ASP A 136 -3.93 6.66 18.53
N PHE A 137 -2.97 6.69 17.60
CA PHE A 137 -2.94 5.76 16.47
C PHE A 137 -1.54 5.21 16.18
N LEU A 138 -1.41 3.88 16.07
CA LEU A 138 -0.19 3.22 15.58
C LEU A 138 -0.47 2.51 14.26
N SER A 139 0.38 2.69 13.26
CA SER A 139 0.25 1.99 11.97
C SER A 139 1.53 1.26 11.59
N GLY A 140 1.41 0.18 10.81
CA GLY A 140 2.58 -0.49 10.24
C GLY A 140 2.27 -1.44 9.09
N GLY A 141 3.00 -1.27 7.98
CA GLY A 141 3.00 -2.17 6.82
C GLY A 141 4.12 -3.19 6.96
N PHE A 142 3.90 -4.23 7.78
CA PHE A 142 4.97 -5.16 8.15
C PHE A 142 5.31 -6.11 6.99
N PRO A 143 6.61 -6.35 6.69
CA PRO A 143 7.01 -7.17 5.57
C PRO A 143 6.56 -8.63 5.74
N CYS A 144 6.02 -9.20 4.66
CA CYS A 144 5.46 -10.56 4.64
C CYS A 144 6.50 -11.67 4.30
N GLN A 145 7.74 -11.30 3.99
CA GLN A 145 8.72 -12.22 3.36
C GLN A 145 9.04 -13.47 4.20
N ALA A 146 9.09 -13.34 5.53
CA ALA A 146 9.33 -14.47 6.43
C ALA A 146 8.21 -15.53 6.39
N PHE A 147 6.96 -15.14 6.13
CA PHE A 147 5.84 -16.08 6.10
C PHE A 147 5.98 -17.03 4.89
N SER A 148 6.40 -16.52 3.73
CA SER A 148 6.55 -17.31 2.50
C SER A 148 7.62 -18.40 2.57
N TYR A 149 8.66 -18.20 3.40
CA TYR A 149 9.73 -19.18 3.64
C TYR A 149 9.40 -20.15 4.80
N ALA A 150 8.72 -19.68 5.85
CA ALA A 150 8.28 -20.51 6.98
C ALA A 150 7.38 -21.68 6.55
N GLY A 151 6.54 -21.47 5.52
CA GLY A 151 5.70 -22.52 4.95
C GLY A 151 6.47 -23.65 4.24
N LYS A 152 7.76 -23.46 3.92
CA LYS A 152 8.60 -24.49 3.30
C LYS A 152 9.49 -25.24 4.28
N GLN A 153 9.97 -24.66 5.38
CA GLN A 153 10.88 -25.34 6.33
C GLN A 153 10.91 -24.80 7.79
N GLY A 154 9.85 -24.26 8.40
CA GLY A 154 9.94 -23.75 9.79
C GLY A 154 8.66 -23.81 10.60
N GLY A 155 8.68 -24.53 11.74
CA GLY A 155 7.57 -24.57 12.70
C GLY A 155 7.30 -23.23 13.41
N PHE A 156 6.42 -23.27 14.42
CA PHE A 156 5.89 -22.12 15.19
C PHE A 156 6.95 -21.11 15.70
N ASN A 157 8.22 -21.50 15.84
CA ASN A 157 9.33 -20.63 16.24
C ASN A 157 9.72 -19.59 15.18
N ASP A 158 9.56 -19.89 13.90
CA ASP A 158 9.95 -18.99 12.80
C ASP A 158 8.96 -17.82 12.68
N ILE A 159 7.70 -18.07 13.04
CA ILE A 159 6.63 -17.07 13.08
C ILE A 159 6.91 -16.02 14.16
N ARG A 160 7.42 -16.44 15.33
CA ARG A 160 7.79 -15.55 16.45
C ARG A 160 8.89 -14.54 16.12
N GLY A 161 9.67 -14.78 15.06
CA GLY A 161 10.68 -13.85 14.54
C GLY A 161 10.18 -12.88 13.47
N THR A 162 8.88 -12.87 13.14
CA THR A 162 8.33 -12.03 12.07
C THR A 162 8.16 -10.58 12.53
N MET A 163 8.23 -9.62 11.60
CA MET A 163 8.07 -8.19 11.89
C MET A 163 6.68 -7.81 12.43
N PHE A 164 5.68 -8.70 12.33
CA PHE A 164 4.40 -8.52 13.01
C PHE A 164 4.56 -8.53 14.54
N PHE A 165 5.46 -9.35 15.09
CA PHE A 165 5.70 -9.38 16.54
C PHE A 165 6.33 -8.09 17.05
N GLU A 166 7.12 -7.41 16.23
CA GLU A 166 7.66 -6.09 16.59
C GLU A 166 6.59 -5.00 16.57
N LEU A 167 5.65 -5.07 15.63
CA LEU A 167 4.44 -4.24 15.69
C LEU A 167 3.64 -4.54 16.96
N ALA A 168 3.43 -5.81 17.29
CA ALA A 168 2.72 -6.24 18.51
C ALA A 168 3.44 -5.78 19.79
N ARG A 169 4.78 -5.83 19.82
CA ARG A 169 5.61 -5.32 20.93
C ARG A 169 5.42 -3.82 21.08
N ALA A 170 5.48 -3.06 19.99
CA ALA A 170 5.22 -1.62 20.01
C ALA A 170 3.79 -1.32 20.51
N VAL A 171 2.76 -2.05 20.07
CA VAL A 171 1.39 -1.92 20.61
C VAL A 171 1.34 -2.17 22.12
N LYS A 172 2.06 -3.19 22.62
CA LYS A 172 2.14 -3.52 24.05
C LYS A 172 2.81 -2.42 24.88
N GLU A 173 3.86 -1.81 24.35
CA GLU A 173 4.63 -0.75 25.00
C GLU A 173 3.87 0.59 24.97
N ILE A 174 3.35 0.97 23.80
CA ILE A 174 2.69 2.27 23.57
C ILE A 174 1.26 2.29 24.10
N GLN A 175 0.53 1.16 24.01
CA GLN A 175 -0.90 1.08 24.31
C GLN A 175 -1.75 2.14 23.57
N PRO A 176 -1.66 2.25 22.23
CA PRO A 176 -2.41 3.25 21.47
C PRO A 176 -3.92 3.04 21.60
N LYS A 177 -4.74 4.07 21.33
CA LYS A 177 -6.21 3.88 21.30
C LYS A 177 -6.62 2.91 20.18
N VAL A 178 -5.96 3.02 19.03
CA VAL A 178 -6.20 2.22 17.83
C VAL A 178 -4.86 1.84 17.21
N PHE A 179 -4.75 0.65 16.64
CA PHE A 179 -3.66 0.35 15.72
C PHE A 179 -4.15 -0.29 14.42
N MET A 180 -3.35 -0.11 13.37
CA MET A 180 -3.59 -0.66 12.05
C MET A 180 -2.40 -1.47 11.55
N GLY A 181 -2.67 -2.68 11.07
CA GLY A 181 -1.72 -3.48 10.29
C GLY A 181 -2.12 -3.50 8.82
N GLU A 182 -1.18 -3.23 7.92
CA GLU A 182 -1.35 -3.41 6.48
C GLU A 182 -0.55 -4.62 5.98
N ASN A 183 -1.14 -5.39 5.06
CA ASN A 183 -0.41 -6.45 4.37
C ASN A 183 -1.03 -6.83 3.01
N VAL A 184 -0.35 -7.71 2.28
CA VAL A 184 -0.84 -8.32 1.03
C VAL A 184 -2.08 -9.19 1.28
N LYS A 185 -3.01 -9.20 0.32
CA LYS A 185 -4.25 -10.02 0.35
C LYS A 185 -4.02 -11.49 0.71
N GLY A 186 -2.89 -12.07 0.28
CA GLY A 186 -2.54 -13.47 0.53
C GLY A 186 -2.32 -13.85 2.00
N LEU A 187 -2.24 -12.87 2.92
CA LEU A 187 -2.06 -13.11 4.35
C LEU A 187 -3.17 -14.00 4.95
N VAL A 188 -4.42 -13.83 4.52
CA VAL A 188 -5.58 -14.58 5.05
C VAL A 188 -5.48 -16.07 4.73
N SER A 189 -5.08 -16.40 3.51
CA SER A 189 -4.92 -17.77 3.04
C SER A 189 -3.56 -18.38 3.37
N HIS A 190 -2.65 -17.60 3.95
CA HIS A 190 -1.28 -18.03 4.22
C HIS A 190 -1.25 -19.18 5.24
N ASP A 191 -0.42 -20.19 4.99
CA ASP A 191 -0.24 -21.35 5.86
C ASP A 191 -1.57 -22.02 6.27
N ASN A 192 -2.47 -22.20 5.30
CA ASN A 192 -3.84 -22.71 5.50
C ASN A 192 -4.64 -21.93 6.56
N GLY A 193 -4.39 -20.61 6.67
CA GLY A 193 -5.06 -19.71 7.61
C GLY A 193 -4.45 -19.66 9.01
N ARG A 194 -3.43 -20.48 9.33
CA ARG A 194 -2.80 -20.50 10.65
C ARG A 194 -2.15 -19.17 11.01
N THR A 195 -1.40 -18.58 10.08
CA THR A 195 -0.76 -17.27 10.30
C THR A 195 -1.77 -16.20 10.69
N PHE A 196 -2.87 -16.13 9.95
CA PHE A 196 -3.93 -15.16 10.22
C PHE A 196 -4.60 -15.40 11.57
N LYS A 197 -4.86 -16.66 11.95
CA LYS A 197 -5.38 -17.02 13.28
C LYS A 197 -4.44 -16.61 14.41
N THR A 198 -3.13 -16.82 14.24
CA THR A 198 -2.11 -16.38 15.21
C THR A 198 -2.12 -14.87 15.38
N ILE A 199 -2.22 -14.12 14.28
CA ILE A 199 -2.36 -12.66 14.32
C ILE A 199 -3.58 -12.27 15.15
N CYS A 200 -4.75 -12.84 14.87
CA CYS A 200 -5.98 -12.53 15.62
C CYS A 200 -5.84 -12.83 17.12
N ASN A 201 -5.22 -13.95 17.50
CA ASN A 201 -4.99 -14.32 18.90
C ASN A 201 -4.06 -13.32 19.60
N ILE A 202 -2.97 -12.90 18.94
CA ILE A 202 -2.06 -11.89 19.51
C ILE A 202 -2.78 -10.56 19.72
N ILE A 203 -3.61 -10.13 18.77
CA ILE A 203 -4.40 -8.89 18.91
C ILE A 203 -5.32 -8.98 20.14
N TYR A 204 -5.96 -10.12 20.34
CA TYR A 204 -6.79 -10.38 21.51
C TYR A 204 -5.99 -10.36 22.82
N GLU A 205 -4.85 -11.06 22.88
CA GLU A 205 -3.95 -11.12 24.04
C GLU A 205 -3.36 -9.75 24.40
N LEU A 206 -3.18 -8.86 23.43
CA LEU A 206 -2.74 -7.47 23.65
C LEU A 206 -3.82 -6.58 24.29
N GLY A 207 -5.05 -7.08 24.43
CA GLY A 207 -6.17 -6.30 24.96
C GLY A 207 -6.86 -5.41 23.91
N TYR A 208 -6.94 -5.88 22.66
CA TYR A 208 -7.60 -5.15 21.58
C TYR A 208 -8.69 -6.00 20.91
N THR A 209 -9.74 -5.31 20.49
CA THR A 209 -10.83 -5.84 19.68
C THR A 209 -10.53 -5.59 18.21
N LEU A 210 -10.39 -6.67 17.45
CA LEU A 210 -10.19 -6.62 16.00
C LEU A 210 -11.53 -6.32 15.30
N ILE A 211 -11.60 -5.21 14.58
CA ILE A 211 -12.68 -4.94 13.62
C ILE A 211 -12.57 -5.96 12.49
N PRO A 212 -13.68 -6.58 12.01
CA PRO A 212 -13.65 -7.57 10.94
C PRO A 212 -12.77 -7.11 9.77
N PRO A 213 -11.63 -7.80 9.51
CA PRO A 213 -10.69 -7.38 8.50
C PRO A 213 -11.29 -7.30 7.11
N ARG A 214 -10.85 -6.32 6.32
CA ARG A 214 -11.32 -6.14 4.94
C ARG A 214 -10.14 -6.09 3.97
N VAL A 215 -10.31 -6.76 2.84
CA VAL A 215 -9.46 -6.57 1.67
C VAL A 215 -9.99 -5.37 0.90
N LEU A 216 -9.21 -4.30 0.85
CA LEU A 216 -9.53 -3.09 0.11
C LEU A 216 -8.89 -3.14 -1.28
N LYS A 217 -9.68 -2.78 -2.31
CA LYS A 217 -9.22 -2.61 -3.69
C LYS A 217 -8.87 -1.14 -3.92
N ALA A 218 -7.60 -0.82 -4.14
CA ALA A 218 -7.12 0.55 -4.32
C ALA A 218 -7.86 1.32 -5.43
N ILE A 219 -8.26 0.63 -6.51
CA ILE A 219 -9.07 1.19 -7.62
C ILE A 219 -10.35 1.89 -7.17
N LYS A 220 -10.88 1.54 -5.99
CA LYS A 220 -12.08 2.15 -5.40
C LYS A 220 -11.78 3.46 -4.66
N TYR A 221 -10.54 3.93 -4.58
CA TYR A 221 -10.15 5.03 -3.68
C TYR A 221 -9.29 6.09 -4.39
N GLN A 222 -9.69 6.49 -5.61
CA GLN A 222 -8.94 7.42 -6.45
C GLN A 222 -7.48 6.99 -6.72
N VAL A 223 -7.24 5.68 -6.90
CA VAL A 223 -5.92 5.12 -7.27
C VAL A 223 -6.03 4.46 -8.64
N PRO A 224 -5.22 4.87 -9.64
CA PRO A 224 -5.24 4.30 -10.99
C PRO A 224 -4.49 2.96 -11.07
N GLN A 225 -4.75 2.05 -10.12
CA GLN A 225 -4.03 0.79 -9.99
C GLN A 225 -4.86 -0.34 -9.38
N LYS A 226 -4.88 -1.50 -10.06
CA LYS A 226 -5.42 -2.79 -9.58
C LYS A 226 -4.50 -3.35 -8.50
N ARG A 227 -4.64 -2.89 -7.26
CA ARG A 227 -3.90 -3.35 -6.07
C ARG A 227 -4.85 -3.63 -4.92
N GLU A 228 -4.68 -4.79 -4.30
CA GLU A 228 -5.49 -5.22 -3.16
C GLU A 228 -4.62 -5.32 -1.90
N ARG A 229 -5.15 -4.88 -0.76
CA ARG A 229 -4.49 -4.95 0.55
C ARG A 229 -5.47 -5.36 1.62
N ILE A 230 -5.03 -6.25 2.50
CA ILE A 230 -5.77 -6.53 3.74
C ILE A 230 -5.38 -5.47 4.76
N ILE A 231 -6.41 -4.88 5.37
CA ILE A 231 -6.26 -3.90 6.44
C ILE A 231 -6.85 -4.51 7.71
N LEU A 232 -6.03 -4.52 8.77
CA LEU A 232 -6.40 -4.94 10.11
C LEU A 232 -6.54 -3.66 10.94
N ILE A 233 -7.69 -3.44 11.57
CA ILE A 233 -7.90 -2.31 12.48
C ILE A 233 -8.32 -2.89 13.83
N ALA A 234 -7.60 -2.52 14.87
CA ALA A 234 -7.83 -3.03 16.21
C ALA A 234 -7.96 -1.85 17.18
N VAL A 235 -9.01 -1.91 18.00
CA VAL A 235 -9.35 -0.87 18.98
C VAL A 235 -9.10 -1.41 20.37
N ARG A 236 -8.50 -0.61 21.25
CA ARG A 236 -8.22 -1.03 22.63
C ARG A 236 -9.52 -1.39 23.36
N ASN A 237 -9.53 -2.45 24.16
CA ASN A 237 -10.77 -3.05 24.68
C ASN A 237 -11.61 -2.11 25.56
N ASP A 238 -10.98 -1.19 26.29
CA ASP A 238 -11.66 -0.15 27.09
C ASP A 238 -12.43 0.85 26.21
N LEU A 239 -12.05 0.97 24.93
CA LEU A 239 -12.61 1.91 23.97
C LEU A 239 -13.53 1.22 22.94
N ALA A 240 -13.40 -0.09 22.74
CA ALA A 240 -14.18 -0.85 21.78
C ALA A 240 -15.71 -0.67 21.92
N PRO A 241 -16.32 -0.59 23.12
CA PRO A 241 -17.77 -0.39 23.26
C PRO A 241 -18.30 0.93 22.69
N ILE A 242 -17.46 1.97 22.62
CA ILE A 242 -17.82 3.30 22.09
C ILE A 242 -17.24 3.55 20.69
N ALA A 243 -16.45 2.63 20.16
CA ALA A 243 -15.81 2.76 18.86
C ALA A 243 -16.72 2.23 17.75
N ARG A 244 -17.31 3.15 16.97
CA ARG A 244 -18.08 2.81 15.77
C ARG A 244 -17.21 3.00 14.54
N PHE A 245 -16.72 1.90 13.99
CA PHE A 245 -15.92 1.92 12.78
C PHE A 245 -16.75 1.59 11.54
N GLU A 246 -16.68 2.46 10.54
CA GLU A 246 -17.23 2.21 9.21
C GLU A 246 -16.11 2.33 8.18
N TRP A 247 -15.95 1.30 7.34
CA TRP A 247 -14.98 1.30 6.25
C TRP A 247 -15.21 2.50 5.32
N PRO A 248 -14.16 3.06 4.68
CA PRO A 248 -14.30 4.20 3.80
C PRO A 248 -15.17 3.85 2.59
N SER A 249 -16.10 4.73 2.26
CA SER A 249 -16.92 4.62 1.04
C SER A 249 -16.01 4.67 -0.20
N PRO A 250 -16.34 3.95 -1.28
CA PRO A 250 -15.56 4.00 -2.52
C PRO A 250 -15.80 5.29 -3.30
N PHE A 251 -14.87 5.70 -4.15
CA PHE A 251 -15.08 6.81 -5.07
C PHE A 251 -16.06 6.44 -6.19
N SER A 252 -16.72 7.44 -6.78
CA SER A 252 -17.83 7.25 -7.73
C SER A 252 -17.39 6.81 -9.13
N ARG A 253 -16.09 6.85 -9.45
CA ARG A 253 -15.56 6.31 -10.72
C ARG A 253 -14.18 5.67 -10.55
N ILE A 254 -13.79 4.89 -11.54
CA ILE A 254 -12.48 4.24 -11.60
C ILE A 254 -11.45 5.19 -12.25
N MET A 255 -10.28 5.32 -11.62
CA MET A 255 -9.13 6.04 -12.17
C MET A 255 -8.34 5.15 -13.13
N THR A 256 -7.85 5.75 -14.20
CA THR A 256 -7.09 5.10 -15.27
C THR A 256 -5.67 5.64 -15.36
N LEU A 257 -4.81 5.01 -16.17
CA LEU A 257 -3.47 5.56 -16.42
C LEU A 257 -3.50 6.94 -17.08
N LYS A 258 -4.55 7.26 -17.85
CA LYS A 258 -4.76 8.61 -18.36
C LYS A 258 -4.89 9.63 -17.24
N ASP A 259 -5.66 9.31 -16.19
CA ASP A 259 -5.81 10.17 -15.02
C ASP A 259 -4.49 10.35 -14.25
N ALA A 260 -3.59 9.36 -14.30
CA ALA A 260 -2.27 9.44 -13.69
C ALA A 260 -1.30 10.32 -14.51
N PHE A 261 -1.33 10.20 -15.85
CA PHE A 261 -0.30 10.79 -16.70
C PHE A 261 -0.62 12.18 -17.20
N TYR A 262 -1.90 12.53 -17.27
CA TYR A 262 -2.36 13.84 -17.72
C TYR A 262 -3.09 14.57 -16.61
N LYS A 263 -3.28 15.88 -16.80
CA LYS A 263 -4.12 16.70 -15.93
C LYS A 263 -5.50 16.03 -15.73
N SER A 264 -5.89 15.85 -14.47
CA SER A 264 -7.09 15.14 -14.05
C SER A 264 -7.57 15.63 -12.69
N GLU A 265 -8.58 14.98 -12.11
CA GLU A 265 -9.05 15.29 -10.75
C GLU A 265 -8.06 14.88 -9.63
N ILE A 266 -7.04 14.07 -9.94
CA ILE A 266 -6.01 13.65 -8.99
C ILE A 266 -4.66 14.34 -9.21
N TYR A 267 -4.47 15.06 -10.34
CA TYR A 267 -3.26 15.83 -10.64
C TYR A 267 -3.58 17.08 -11.46
N ASP A 268 -3.06 18.24 -11.05
CA ASP A 268 -3.33 19.52 -11.71
C ASP A 268 -2.54 19.73 -13.02
N THR A 269 -1.56 18.87 -13.30
CA THR A 269 -0.69 18.96 -14.47
C THR A 269 -0.50 17.60 -15.14
N ASP A 270 -0.01 17.62 -16.36
CA ASP A 270 0.59 16.43 -16.97
C ASP A 270 1.83 15.97 -16.18
N VAL A 271 2.17 14.69 -16.33
CA VAL A 271 3.24 14.05 -15.57
C VAL A 271 4.58 14.73 -15.82
N PRO A 272 5.27 15.22 -14.77
CA PRO A 272 6.59 15.80 -14.94
C PRO A 272 7.59 14.77 -15.46
N GLU A 273 8.52 15.22 -16.28
CA GLU A 273 9.63 14.39 -16.72
C GLU A 273 10.46 13.91 -15.53
N SER A 274 10.93 12.68 -15.61
CA SER A 274 11.82 12.10 -14.62
C SER A 274 12.64 10.97 -15.23
N ASN A 275 13.70 10.59 -14.52
CA ASN A 275 14.50 9.43 -14.87
C ASN A 275 13.69 8.12 -14.79
N GLY A 276 14.18 7.08 -15.45
CA GLY A 276 13.55 5.77 -15.47
C GLY A 276 14.50 4.69 -15.97
N ALA A 277 14.11 3.44 -15.80
CA ALA A 277 14.84 2.32 -16.38
C ALA A 277 14.66 2.28 -17.90
N SER A 278 15.63 1.69 -18.60
CA SER A 278 15.54 1.42 -20.04
C SER A 278 15.47 -0.08 -20.31
N TYR A 279 14.96 -0.45 -21.47
CA TYR A 279 14.99 -1.84 -21.92
C TYR A 279 16.29 -2.15 -22.68
N PRO A 280 16.87 -3.35 -22.51
CA PRO A 280 17.85 -3.86 -23.46
C PRO A 280 17.24 -3.95 -24.87
N LEU A 281 18.05 -3.74 -25.92
CA LEU A 281 17.59 -3.69 -27.31
C LEU A 281 16.74 -4.90 -27.73
N LYS A 282 17.14 -6.13 -27.34
CA LYS A 282 16.37 -7.35 -27.65
C LYS A 282 14.94 -7.26 -27.10
N LYS A 283 14.77 -6.76 -25.88
CA LYS A 283 13.47 -6.62 -25.24
C LYS A 283 12.65 -5.47 -25.84
N GLN A 284 13.31 -4.37 -26.18
CA GLN A 284 12.67 -3.24 -26.82
C GLN A 284 12.01 -3.65 -28.15
N LYS A 285 12.72 -4.38 -29.02
CA LYS A 285 12.18 -4.90 -30.28
C LYS A 285 10.93 -5.76 -30.10
N VAL A 286 10.87 -6.56 -29.04
CA VAL A 286 9.68 -7.38 -28.74
C VAL A 286 8.52 -6.50 -28.30
N LEU A 287 8.74 -5.57 -27.36
CA LEU A 287 7.68 -4.73 -26.83
C LEU A 287 7.15 -3.71 -27.86
N GLU A 288 7.93 -3.31 -28.85
CA GLU A 288 7.48 -2.49 -30.00
C GLU A 288 6.33 -3.15 -30.78
N LEU A 289 6.27 -4.48 -30.82
CA LEU A 289 5.21 -5.22 -31.52
C LEU A 289 3.92 -5.34 -30.70
N VAL A 290 3.96 -5.07 -29.39
CA VAL A 290 2.80 -5.22 -28.51
C VAL A 290 1.95 -3.95 -28.53
N PRO A 291 0.67 -4.01 -28.89
CA PRO A 291 -0.22 -2.84 -28.90
C PRO A 291 -0.58 -2.39 -27.47
N PRO A 292 -1.05 -1.14 -27.26
CA PRO A 292 -1.52 -0.68 -25.95
C PRO A 292 -2.57 -1.59 -25.34
N GLY A 293 -2.37 -2.01 -24.08
CA GLY A 293 -3.23 -2.98 -23.39
C GLY A 293 -3.01 -4.45 -23.80
N GLY A 294 -2.11 -4.71 -24.75
CA GLY A 294 -1.72 -6.03 -25.24
C GLY A 294 -0.67 -6.71 -24.36
N ASP A 295 -0.41 -7.97 -24.65
CA ASP A 295 0.62 -8.79 -24.02
C ASP A 295 1.27 -9.76 -25.02
N TRP A 296 1.95 -10.79 -24.51
CA TRP A 296 2.64 -11.79 -25.33
C TRP A 296 1.75 -12.45 -26.40
N ARG A 297 0.42 -12.48 -26.22
CA ARG A 297 -0.53 -13.09 -27.17
C ARG A 297 -0.69 -12.28 -28.45
N ASP A 298 -0.30 -11.01 -28.43
CA ASP A 298 -0.36 -10.11 -29.57
C ASP A 298 0.92 -10.18 -30.42
N LEU A 299 1.93 -10.94 -29.99
CA LEU A 299 3.17 -11.14 -30.72
C LEU A 299 3.02 -12.20 -31.83
N PRO A 300 3.81 -12.11 -32.92
CA PRO A 300 4.00 -13.23 -33.83
C PRO A 300 4.44 -14.49 -33.08
N ASP A 301 3.95 -15.66 -33.50
CA ASP A 301 4.12 -16.93 -32.76
C ASP A 301 5.59 -17.31 -32.50
N ASP A 302 6.47 -17.08 -33.47
CA ASP A 302 7.91 -17.31 -33.36
C ASP A 302 8.56 -16.38 -32.32
N VAL A 303 8.21 -15.09 -32.35
CA VAL A 303 8.69 -14.08 -31.39
C VAL A 303 8.15 -14.38 -29.99
N ALA A 304 6.88 -14.76 -29.88
CA ALA A 304 6.24 -15.10 -28.63
C ALA A 304 6.89 -16.32 -27.97
N ARG A 305 7.20 -17.37 -28.75
CA ARG A 305 7.91 -18.56 -28.26
C ARG A 305 9.32 -18.26 -27.78
N ASP A 306 10.13 -17.53 -28.55
CA ASP A 306 11.47 -17.12 -28.12
C ASP A 306 11.40 -16.25 -26.85
N TYR A 307 10.49 -15.27 -26.85
CA TYR A 307 10.34 -14.38 -25.72
C TYR A 307 9.85 -15.11 -24.47
N MET A 308 8.86 -16.00 -24.56
CA MET A 308 8.34 -16.70 -23.39
C MET A 308 9.26 -17.81 -22.89
N GLY A 309 10.03 -18.45 -23.78
CA GLY A 309 10.86 -19.60 -23.47
C GLY A 309 10.04 -20.71 -22.79
N GLY A 310 10.55 -21.27 -21.70
CA GLY A 310 9.84 -22.32 -20.95
C GLY A 310 8.43 -21.94 -20.47
N SER A 311 8.12 -20.64 -20.30
CA SER A 311 6.78 -20.21 -19.89
C SER A 311 5.69 -20.43 -20.94
N TRP A 312 6.08 -20.60 -22.22
CA TRP A 312 5.17 -20.90 -23.32
C TRP A 312 4.43 -22.23 -23.11
N TYR A 313 5.13 -23.21 -22.56
CA TYR A 313 4.61 -24.58 -22.37
C TYR A 313 3.89 -24.78 -21.03
N LEU A 314 3.79 -23.73 -20.20
CA LEU A 314 3.13 -23.79 -18.90
C LEU A 314 1.70 -23.25 -18.99
N GLY A 315 0.76 -23.93 -18.32
CA GLY A 315 -0.62 -23.45 -18.20
C GLY A 315 -0.76 -22.13 -17.43
N GLY A 316 -1.94 -21.50 -17.56
CA GLY A 316 -2.32 -20.23 -16.92
C GLY A 316 -1.82 -19.02 -17.72
N GLY A 317 -2.72 -18.15 -18.16
CA GLY A 317 -2.55 -17.25 -19.33
C GLY A 317 -1.35 -16.28 -19.41
N LYS A 318 -0.44 -16.24 -18.43
CA LYS A 318 0.84 -15.49 -18.44
C LYS A 318 0.75 -14.02 -18.89
N THR A 319 -0.38 -13.37 -18.64
CA THR A 319 -0.70 -12.02 -19.14
C THR A 319 0.21 -10.91 -18.58
N GLY A 320 1.10 -11.22 -17.65
CA GLY A 320 2.15 -10.31 -17.18
C GLY A 320 3.41 -10.26 -18.06
N MET A 321 3.56 -11.19 -19.02
CA MET A 321 4.72 -11.24 -19.93
C MET A 321 4.47 -10.38 -21.17
N ALA A 322 5.50 -9.64 -21.59
CA ALA A 322 5.44 -8.69 -22.70
C ALA A 322 4.25 -7.72 -22.60
N ARG A 323 3.84 -7.37 -21.38
CA ARG A 323 2.63 -6.59 -21.14
C ARG A 323 2.88 -5.11 -21.42
N ARG A 324 2.09 -4.54 -22.33
CA ARG A 324 1.97 -3.08 -22.53
C ARG A 324 0.71 -2.59 -21.84
N LEU A 325 0.86 -1.53 -21.04
CA LEU A 325 -0.26 -0.90 -20.36
C LEU A 325 -1.17 -0.14 -21.35
N SER A 326 -2.36 0.25 -20.91
CA SER A 326 -3.26 1.11 -21.70
C SER A 326 -3.67 2.33 -20.88
N LEU A 327 -3.77 3.49 -21.53
CA LEU A 327 -4.24 4.73 -20.90
C LEU A 327 -5.68 4.62 -20.40
N GLU A 328 -6.49 3.77 -21.03
CA GLU A 328 -7.92 3.62 -20.76
C GLU A 328 -8.23 2.59 -19.65
N GLU A 329 -7.20 2.01 -19.02
CA GLU A 329 -7.37 1.09 -17.89
C GLU A 329 -6.51 1.50 -16.68
N PRO A 330 -6.87 1.08 -15.45
CA PRO A 330 -5.98 1.20 -14.31
C PRO A 330 -4.75 0.33 -14.52
N SER A 331 -3.59 0.79 -14.02
CA SER A 331 -2.36 0.00 -14.03
C SER A 331 -2.57 -1.34 -13.32
N LEU A 332 -1.89 -2.39 -13.78
CA LEU A 332 -1.66 -3.56 -12.95
C LEU A 332 -0.85 -3.15 -11.69
N THR A 333 -0.87 -3.98 -10.63
CA THR A 333 -0.04 -3.74 -9.45
C THR A 333 1.42 -3.51 -9.88
N LEU A 334 1.97 -2.37 -9.48
CA LEU A 334 3.36 -2.02 -9.71
C LEU A 334 4.27 -2.85 -8.80
N THR A 335 5.40 -3.28 -9.35
CA THR A 335 6.41 -4.09 -8.68
C THR A 335 7.64 -3.26 -8.36
N CYS A 336 8.44 -3.72 -7.40
CA CYS A 336 9.69 -3.07 -6.98
C CYS A 336 10.78 -3.01 -8.05
N SER A 337 10.59 -3.74 -9.16
CA SER A 337 11.39 -3.65 -10.37
C SER A 337 10.45 -3.50 -11.56
N PRO A 338 10.66 -2.50 -12.43
CA PRO A 338 9.71 -2.17 -13.51
C PRO A 338 9.91 -3.02 -14.77
N CYS A 339 11.01 -3.77 -14.88
CA CYS A 339 11.46 -4.43 -16.10
C CYS A 339 11.66 -5.96 -15.95
N GLN A 340 11.01 -6.57 -14.96
CA GLN A 340 11.03 -8.02 -14.76
C GLN A 340 10.15 -8.74 -15.79
N LYS A 341 10.67 -9.83 -16.36
CA LYS A 341 10.04 -10.51 -17.51
C LYS A 341 8.62 -11.01 -17.23
N GLN A 342 8.35 -11.54 -16.02
CA GLN A 342 7.02 -12.06 -15.65
C GLN A 342 6.03 -10.97 -15.22
N THR A 343 6.52 -9.79 -14.86
CA THR A 343 5.75 -8.69 -14.27
C THR A 343 5.96 -7.40 -15.05
N GLU A 344 6.17 -7.53 -16.37
CA GLU A 344 6.54 -6.44 -17.26
C GLU A 344 5.43 -5.37 -17.30
N ARG A 345 5.82 -4.10 -17.34
CA ARG A 345 4.88 -2.96 -17.36
C ARG A 345 5.38 -1.91 -18.35
N CYS A 346 5.28 -2.22 -19.64
CA CYS A 346 5.68 -1.26 -20.67
C CYS A 346 4.73 -0.07 -20.70
N HIS A 347 5.28 1.13 -20.86
CA HIS A 347 4.54 2.38 -21.00
C HIS A 347 3.51 2.26 -22.15
N PRO A 348 2.30 2.83 -22.01
CA PRO A 348 1.24 2.68 -23.02
C PRO A 348 1.61 3.26 -24.39
N LEU A 349 2.35 4.36 -24.44
CA LEU A 349 2.68 5.08 -25.69
C LEU A 349 4.13 4.92 -26.16
N PHE A 350 5.03 4.49 -25.28
CA PHE A 350 6.47 4.49 -25.54
C PHE A 350 7.04 3.11 -25.23
N THR A 351 8.03 2.63 -25.97
CA THR A 351 8.63 1.31 -25.71
C THR A 351 9.72 1.42 -24.64
N ARG A 352 9.32 1.77 -23.43
CA ARG A 352 10.16 1.82 -22.24
C ARG A 352 9.36 1.42 -21.00
N PRO A 353 10.03 1.02 -19.90
CA PRO A 353 9.38 1.02 -18.60
C PRO A 353 8.81 2.39 -18.24
N LEU A 354 7.90 2.39 -17.29
CA LEU A 354 7.43 3.63 -16.66
C LEU A 354 8.57 4.36 -15.93
N SER A 355 8.63 5.68 -16.06
CA SER A 355 9.55 6.55 -15.33
C SER A 355 9.24 6.57 -13.82
N ILE A 356 10.14 7.11 -13.00
CA ILE A 356 9.95 7.20 -11.55
C ILE A 356 8.70 8.01 -11.22
N ARG A 357 8.47 9.15 -11.88
CA ARG A 357 7.32 10.00 -11.64
C ARG A 357 6.02 9.36 -12.13
N GLU A 358 6.01 8.68 -13.27
CA GLU A 358 4.86 7.88 -13.72
C GLU A 358 4.52 6.79 -12.69
N TYR A 359 5.53 6.07 -12.18
CA TYR A 359 5.37 5.07 -11.11
C TYR A 359 4.78 5.65 -9.84
N ALA A 360 5.33 6.79 -9.39
CA ALA A 360 4.91 7.49 -8.19
C ALA A 360 3.46 7.98 -8.31
N ARG A 361 3.09 8.54 -9.47
CA ARG A 361 1.74 9.04 -9.71
C ARG A 361 0.69 7.94 -9.68
N ILE A 362 1.01 6.75 -10.18
CA ILE A 362 0.14 5.57 -10.10
C ILE A 362 -0.11 5.15 -8.64
N GLN A 363 0.89 5.32 -7.77
CA GLN A 363 0.77 5.14 -6.32
C GLN A 363 0.22 6.39 -5.60
N THR A 364 -0.26 7.38 -6.34
CA THR A 364 -0.91 8.61 -5.85
C THR A 364 -0.01 9.54 -5.02
N PHE A 365 1.31 9.45 -5.20
CA PHE A 365 2.24 10.41 -4.61
C PHE A 365 2.14 11.77 -5.32
N PRO A 366 2.22 12.90 -4.57
CA PRO A 366 2.27 14.21 -5.18
C PRO A 366 3.59 14.42 -5.93
N ASP A 367 3.59 15.32 -6.91
CA ASP A 367 4.74 15.55 -7.79
C ASP A 367 5.95 16.14 -7.09
N ASN A 368 5.73 16.82 -5.96
CA ASN A 368 6.80 17.36 -5.12
C ASN A 368 7.40 16.30 -4.18
N TRP A 369 6.87 15.08 -4.13
CA TRP A 369 7.47 14.00 -3.33
C TRP A 369 8.74 13.47 -4.02
N MET A 370 9.90 13.77 -3.46
CA MET A 370 11.22 13.43 -4.00
C MET A 370 11.77 12.12 -3.43
N PHE A 371 11.98 11.12 -4.28
CA PHE A 371 12.61 9.86 -3.89
C PHE A 371 14.14 9.95 -3.92
N LYS A 372 14.81 9.39 -2.91
CA LYS A 372 16.26 9.33 -2.77
C LYS A 372 16.78 7.90 -2.94
N GLY A 373 18.09 7.78 -3.19
CA GLY A 373 18.77 6.52 -3.45
C GLY A 373 18.99 6.25 -4.94
N THR A 374 19.50 5.06 -5.26
CA THR A 374 19.69 4.60 -6.65
C THR A 374 18.33 4.47 -7.35
N LEU A 375 18.34 4.38 -8.68
CA LEU A 375 17.11 4.15 -9.44
C LEU A 375 16.35 2.89 -8.96
N SER A 376 17.07 1.83 -8.62
CA SER A 376 16.50 0.60 -8.06
C SER A 376 15.85 0.85 -6.69
N ASP A 377 16.49 1.63 -5.82
CA ASP A 377 15.92 1.97 -4.50
C ASP A 377 14.63 2.77 -4.63
N GLN A 378 14.56 3.68 -5.60
CA GLN A 378 13.38 4.50 -5.86
C GLN A 378 12.20 3.63 -6.34
N TYR A 379 12.42 2.73 -7.32
CA TYR A 379 11.38 1.78 -7.75
C TYR A 379 10.93 0.86 -6.61
N LYS A 380 11.86 0.40 -5.76
CA LYS A 380 11.54 -0.42 -4.58
C LYS A 380 10.67 0.33 -3.58
N GLN A 381 11.02 1.58 -3.26
CA GLN A 381 10.24 2.43 -2.37
C GLN A 381 8.80 2.60 -2.89
N ILE A 382 8.64 2.93 -4.17
CA ILE A 382 7.34 3.18 -4.78
C ILE A 382 6.52 1.87 -4.90
N GLY A 383 7.14 0.76 -5.31
CA GLY A 383 6.45 -0.53 -5.46
C GLY A 383 5.95 -1.13 -4.13
N ASN A 384 6.72 -0.94 -3.06
CA ASN A 384 6.36 -1.38 -1.72
C ASN A 384 5.27 -0.50 -1.08
N ALA A 385 5.21 0.79 -1.43
CA ALA A 385 4.30 1.74 -0.79
C ALA A 385 2.82 1.31 -0.85
N VAL A 386 2.08 1.62 0.21
CA VAL A 386 0.63 1.74 0.15
C VAL A 386 0.30 2.99 -0.68
N PRO A 387 -0.64 2.93 -1.64
CA PRO A 387 -1.06 4.12 -2.36
C PRO A 387 -1.54 5.21 -1.39
N VAL A 388 -1.05 6.44 -1.57
CA VAL A 388 -1.35 7.57 -0.69
C VAL A 388 -2.86 7.79 -0.52
N ASN A 389 -3.63 7.76 -1.61
CA ASN A 389 -5.08 7.99 -1.55
C ASN A 389 -5.84 6.84 -0.86
N LEU A 390 -5.36 5.60 -0.97
CA LEU A 390 -5.92 4.48 -0.21
C LEU A 390 -5.67 4.66 1.29
N ALA A 391 -4.42 4.97 1.67
CA ALA A 391 -4.06 5.23 3.06
C ALA A 391 -4.84 6.41 3.64
N TRP A 392 -5.04 7.48 2.83
CA TRP A 392 -5.84 8.63 3.20
C TRP A 392 -7.33 8.29 3.40
N ALA A 393 -7.94 7.48 2.53
CA ALA A 393 -9.32 7.03 2.70
C ALA A 393 -9.50 6.25 4.01
N VAL A 394 -8.59 5.32 4.31
CA VAL A 394 -8.58 4.57 5.58
C VAL A 394 -8.34 5.51 6.77
N GLY A 395 -7.40 6.44 6.67
CA GLY A 395 -7.11 7.41 7.71
C GLY A 395 -8.32 8.27 8.08
N ARG A 396 -9.10 8.73 7.09
CA ARG A 396 -10.36 9.46 7.34
C ARG A 396 -11.38 8.60 8.07
N ALA A 397 -11.51 7.32 7.72
CA ALA A 397 -12.40 6.41 8.44
C ALA A 397 -12.01 6.23 9.92
N ILE A 398 -10.70 6.12 10.21
CA ILE A 398 -10.19 6.04 11.58
C ILE A 398 -10.43 7.36 12.32
N ILE A 399 -10.22 8.52 11.67
CA ILE A 399 -10.50 9.83 12.28
C ILE A 399 -11.99 9.99 12.60
N ARG A 400 -12.92 9.54 11.74
CA ARG A 400 -14.35 9.58 12.06
C ARG A 400 -14.65 8.79 13.34
N MET A 401 -14.12 7.57 13.44
CA MET A 401 -14.28 6.75 14.64
C MET A 401 -13.71 7.44 15.88
N LEU A 402 -12.49 7.98 15.79
CA LEU A 402 -11.86 8.71 16.91
C LEU A 402 -12.68 9.96 17.29
N ASN A 403 -13.18 10.72 16.32
CA ASN A 403 -14.03 11.88 16.57
C ASN A 403 -15.31 11.50 17.34
N GLU A 404 -15.97 10.40 16.97
CA GLU A 404 -17.16 9.91 17.70
C GLU A 404 -16.81 9.49 19.13
N MET A 405 -15.65 8.87 19.33
CA MET A 405 -15.18 8.53 20.68
C MET A 405 -14.92 9.78 21.52
N GLU A 406 -14.33 10.82 20.94
CA GLU A 406 -14.08 12.09 21.65
C GLU A 406 -15.36 12.86 21.99
N LYS A 407 -16.46 12.69 21.23
CA LYS A 407 -17.78 13.25 21.60
C LYS A 407 -18.32 12.63 22.89
N MET A 408 -18.06 11.33 23.11
CA MET A 408 -18.52 10.58 24.27
C MET A 408 -17.60 10.74 25.47
N ASN A 409 -16.29 10.78 25.23
CA ASN A 409 -15.27 10.92 26.26
C ASN A 409 -14.14 11.84 25.77
N PRO A 410 -14.29 13.18 25.92
CA PRO A 410 -13.30 14.13 25.48
C PRO A 410 -11.95 13.94 26.17
N SER A 411 -10.88 13.96 25.39
CA SER A 411 -9.52 13.91 25.89
C SER A 411 -8.65 15.00 25.25
N ALA A 412 -7.71 15.55 26.02
CA ALA A 412 -6.72 16.47 25.47
C ALA A 412 -5.67 15.71 24.65
N THR A 413 -5.04 16.41 23.71
CA THR A 413 -3.87 15.85 23.00
C THR A 413 -2.73 15.71 24.01
N SER A 414 -2.14 14.52 24.11
CA SER A 414 -0.98 14.32 24.97
C SER A 414 0.26 15.02 24.38
N GLU A 415 0.96 15.79 25.21
CA GLU A 415 2.31 16.24 24.89
C GLU A 415 3.30 15.09 25.08
N CYS A 416 4.11 14.83 24.04
CA CYS A 416 5.05 13.72 24.00
C CYS A 416 6.43 14.07 23.43
N SER A 417 6.70 15.37 23.23
CA SER A 417 7.93 15.86 22.60
C SER A 417 9.19 15.46 23.37
N GLU A 418 9.16 15.48 24.70
CA GLU A 418 10.28 15.07 25.55
C GLU A 418 10.57 13.58 25.44
N GLU A 419 9.54 12.74 25.41
CA GLU A 419 9.70 11.29 25.26
C GLU A 419 10.20 10.91 23.87
N VAL A 420 9.70 11.58 22.83
CA VAL A 420 10.22 11.42 21.47
C VAL A 420 11.71 11.80 21.43
N LEU A 421 12.10 12.93 22.01
CA LEU A 421 13.50 13.34 22.08
C LEU A 421 14.37 12.34 22.85
N SER A 422 13.85 11.79 23.96
CA SER A 422 14.53 10.75 24.75
C SER A 422 14.81 9.51 23.91
N ILE A 423 13.80 9.01 23.18
CA ILE A 423 13.94 7.85 22.29
C ILE A 423 14.96 8.14 21.19
N LEU A 424 14.86 9.29 20.51
CA LEU A 424 15.80 9.69 19.45
C LEU A 424 17.24 9.77 19.97
N ASN A 425 17.44 10.31 21.17
CA ASN A 425 18.75 10.42 21.79
C ASN A 425 19.32 9.06 22.21
N ALA A 426 18.47 8.13 22.67
CA ALA A 426 18.87 6.75 22.95
C ALA A 426 19.33 6.05 21.66
N GLN A 427 18.58 6.19 20.56
CA GLN A 427 18.94 5.60 19.26
C GLN A 427 20.26 6.12 18.71
N LYS A 428 20.57 7.41 18.86
CA LYS A 428 21.85 8.00 18.42
C LYS A 428 23.07 7.39 19.13
N LYS A 429 22.91 6.79 20.32
CA LYS A 429 23.99 6.17 21.08
C LYS A 429 24.28 4.72 20.64
N LEU A 430 23.38 4.10 19.88
CA LEU A 430 23.53 2.72 19.43
C LEU A 430 24.57 2.62 18.30
N VAL A 431 25.49 1.67 18.42
CA VAL A 431 26.35 1.24 17.31
C VAL A 431 25.68 0.04 16.66
N VAL A 432 24.97 0.30 15.56
CA VAL A 432 24.19 -0.72 14.85
C VAL A 432 24.95 -1.23 13.64
N VAL A 433 25.14 -2.54 13.56
CA VAL A 433 25.69 -3.22 12.38
C VAL A 433 24.54 -3.86 11.62
N LYS A 434 24.23 -3.33 10.43
CA LYS A 434 23.15 -3.85 9.57
C LYS A 434 23.65 -5.04 8.74
N ASP A 435 22.92 -6.14 8.75
CA ASP A 435 23.03 -7.21 7.76
C ASP A 435 21.97 -6.99 6.66
N LEU A 436 22.45 -6.48 5.52
CA LEU A 436 21.61 -6.18 4.35
C LEU A 436 21.09 -7.44 3.65
N ARG A 437 21.69 -8.62 3.88
CA ARG A 437 21.23 -9.89 3.28
C ARG A 437 19.99 -10.41 3.99
N THR A 438 19.99 -10.34 5.32
CA THR A 438 18.87 -10.80 6.15
C THR A 438 17.86 -9.69 6.45
N GLY A 439 18.21 -8.42 6.18
CA GLY A 439 17.38 -7.28 6.55
C GLY A 439 17.30 -7.08 8.07
N THR A 440 18.36 -7.48 8.79
CA THR A 440 18.42 -7.42 10.25
C THR A 440 19.60 -6.59 10.73
N SER A 441 19.69 -6.33 12.03
CA SER A 441 20.85 -5.67 12.60
C SER A 441 21.17 -6.11 14.02
N THR A 442 22.43 -6.00 14.41
CA THR A 442 22.91 -6.23 15.78
C THR A 442 23.45 -4.94 16.38
N ILE A 443 23.34 -4.80 17.71
CA ILE A 443 23.95 -3.70 18.46
C ILE A 443 25.30 -4.18 18.98
N GLN A 444 26.37 -3.42 18.74
CA GLN A 444 27.65 -3.59 19.42
C GLN A 444 27.69 -2.63 20.62
N SER A 445 27.93 -3.14 21.83
CA SER A 445 28.13 -2.25 22.99
C SER A 445 29.48 -1.55 22.85
N ARG A 446 29.52 -0.24 23.12
CA ARG A 446 30.78 0.53 23.21
C ARG A 446 31.42 0.49 24.61
N HIS A 447 30.92 -0.38 25.50
CA HIS A 447 31.49 -0.59 26.81
C HIS A 447 31.77 -2.07 27.01
N ARG A 448 33.07 -2.43 26.99
CA ARG A 448 33.54 -3.50 27.88
C ARG A 448 33.07 -3.09 29.27
N GLN A 449 32.11 -3.82 29.84
CA GLN A 449 32.06 -3.88 31.29
C GLN A 449 33.46 -4.31 31.75
N PRO A 450 34.09 -3.63 32.72
CA PRO A 450 35.20 -4.24 33.43
C PRO A 450 34.69 -5.59 33.93
N SER A 451 35.41 -6.64 33.56
CA SER A 451 35.27 -7.95 34.18
C SER A 451 35.21 -7.75 35.70
N LEU A 452 34.24 -8.35 36.39
CA LEU A 452 34.19 -8.43 37.85
C LEU A 452 35.32 -9.33 38.44
N PHE A 453 36.33 -9.62 37.64
CA PHE A 453 37.59 -10.21 38.01
C PHE A 453 38.71 -9.40 37.35
N ASP A 454 39.05 -8.27 37.96
CA ASP A 454 40.38 -7.66 38.05
C ASP A 454 40.44 -6.87 39.37
#